data_AF-A0A8R7TKT1-F1
#
_entry.id   AF-A0A8R7TKT1-F1
#
_cell.length_a   1.000
_cell.length_b   1.000
_cell.length_c   1.000
_cell.angle_alpha   90.00
_cell.angle_beta   90.00
_cell.angle_gamma   90.00
#
_symmetry.space_group_name_H-M   'P 1'
#
loop_
_entity.id
_entity.type
_entity.pdbx_description
1 polymer ?
#
loop_
_entity_poly.entity_id
_entity_poly.type
_entity_poly.pdbx_seq_one_letter_code
_entity_poly.pdbx_strand_id
1 'polypeptide(L)'
;DASNELANDPPIQLLGRITTVKELLATGLFQNEEIIYTQKSGERKKLEGRIDGLFYRCSCHNEVMSASKFEKHAGCTSHNQNDRIMLWGEQSLHAIVAYLKSLGSAEEQLAAILELKKKNEDRKASRDQG
;
A
#
# COMPACT_ATOMS: atom_id res chain seq x y z
N ASP A 1 21.68 -35.72 -4.05
CA ASP A 1 22.00 -35.06 -2.77
C ASP A 1 22.48 -33.66 -3.07
N ALA A 2 22.15 -32.69 -2.21
CA ALA A 2 22.25 -31.22 -2.37
C ALA A 2 21.12 -30.55 -3.18
N SER A 3 20.03 -30.23 -2.46
CA SER A 3 19.33 -28.93 -2.48
C SER A 3 18.10 -29.02 -1.57
N ASN A 4 18.33 -29.32 -0.28
CA ASN A 4 17.33 -29.12 0.76
C ASN A 4 17.78 -27.93 1.60
N GLU A 5 17.60 -26.73 1.06
CA GLU A 5 17.62 -25.48 1.83
C GLU A 5 16.48 -24.59 1.32
N LEU A 6 15.24 -25.06 1.47
CA LEU A 6 14.12 -24.13 1.61
C LEU A 6 14.19 -23.65 3.07
N ALA A 7 14.98 -22.60 3.27
CA ALA A 7 15.22 -21.96 4.53
C ALA A 7 13.90 -21.62 5.23
N ASN A 8 13.87 -21.86 6.55
CA ASN A 8 12.89 -21.28 7.44
C ASN A 8 12.95 -19.75 7.31
N ASP A 9 12.18 -19.15 6.40
CA ASP A 9 11.99 -17.71 6.41
C ASP A 9 11.41 -17.37 7.78
N PRO A 10 12.08 -16.53 8.58
CA PRO A 10 11.56 -16.15 9.88
C PRO A 10 10.15 -15.56 9.67
N PRO A 11 9.21 -15.84 10.59
CA PRO A 11 7.88 -15.22 10.52
C PRO A 11 8.04 -13.73 10.28
N ILE A 12 7.30 -13.19 9.32
CA ILE A 12 7.27 -11.75 9.06
C ILE A 12 7.04 -11.06 10.40
N GLN A 13 7.97 -10.20 10.80
CA GLN A 13 7.88 -9.42 12.03
C GLN A 13 8.02 -7.95 11.69
N LEU A 14 7.18 -7.12 12.30
CA LEU A 14 7.35 -5.69 12.23
C LEU A 14 8.52 -5.28 13.14
N LEU A 15 9.40 -4.42 12.64
CA LEU A 15 10.50 -3.82 13.41
C LEU A 15 10.01 -2.95 14.58
N GLY A 16 8.73 -2.58 14.58
CA GLY A 16 8.07 -1.78 15.61
C GLY A 16 6.65 -1.40 15.19
N ARG A 17 5.97 -0.60 16.00
CA ARG A 17 4.64 -0.08 15.65
C ARG A 17 4.73 0.88 14.45
N ILE A 18 3.80 0.73 13.53
CA ILE A 18 3.58 1.59 12.38
C ILE A 18 2.71 2.77 12.80
N THR A 19 3.24 3.97 12.63
CA THR A 19 2.58 5.25 12.94
C THR A 19 2.65 6.25 11.78
N THR A 20 3.38 5.93 10.72
CA THR A 20 3.49 6.77 9.53
C THR A 20 3.36 5.95 8.27
N VAL A 21 3.01 6.61 7.16
CA VAL A 21 2.96 5.96 5.85
C VAL A 21 4.36 5.48 5.44
N LYS A 22 5.41 6.23 5.79
CA LYS A 22 6.78 5.81 5.51
C LYS A 22 7.14 4.49 6.20
N GLU A 23 6.74 4.32 7.46
CA GLU A 23 6.92 3.07 8.20
C GLU A 23 6.10 1.93 7.59
N LEU A 24 4.84 2.20 7.19
CA LEU A 24 4.02 1.22 6.50
C LEU A 24 4.69 0.71 5.21
N LEU A 25 5.20 1.62 4.38
CA LEU A 25 5.90 1.27 3.14
C LEU A 25 7.22 0.53 3.42
N ALA A 26 7.95 0.94 4.47
CA ALA A 26 9.21 0.31 4.87
C ALA A 26 9.07 -1.15 5.30
N THR A 27 7.85 -1.60 5.64
CA THR A 27 7.59 -3.03 5.89
C THR A 27 7.78 -3.91 4.67
N GLY A 28 7.67 -3.35 3.45
CA GLY A 28 7.65 -4.10 2.20
C GLY A 28 6.40 -4.97 1.98
N LEU A 29 5.46 -5.02 2.94
CA LEU A 29 4.30 -5.91 2.90
C LEU A 29 3.31 -5.58 1.78
N PHE A 30 3.33 -4.33 1.32
CA PHE A 30 2.52 -3.85 0.20
C PHE A 30 3.34 -3.59 -1.07
N GLN A 31 4.56 -4.14 -1.17
CA GLN A 31 5.36 -4.01 -2.39
C GLN A 31 4.59 -4.52 -3.61
N ASN A 32 4.60 -3.75 -4.69
CA ASN A 32 3.88 -4.00 -5.95
C ASN A 32 2.34 -4.01 -5.83
N GLU A 33 1.77 -3.69 -4.67
CA GLU A 33 0.31 -3.58 -4.53
C GLU A 33 -0.23 -2.36 -5.28
N GLU A 34 -1.40 -2.55 -5.88
CA GLU A 34 -2.07 -1.55 -6.71
C GLU A 34 -2.52 -0.35 -5.87
N ILE A 35 -2.28 0.84 -6.40
CA ILE A 35 -2.76 2.09 -5.84
C ILE A 35 -3.48 2.93 -6.88
N ILE A 36 -4.42 3.73 -6.41
CA ILE A 36 -5.13 4.71 -7.20
C ILE A 36 -5.02 6.06 -6.50
N TYR A 37 -4.54 7.08 -7.20
CA TYR A 37 -4.69 8.45 -6.73
C TYR A 37 -6.05 9.00 -7.15
N THR A 38 -6.80 9.57 -6.21
CA THR A 38 -8.13 10.15 -6.44
C THR A 38 -8.14 11.66 -6.17
N GLN A 39 -8.77 12.41 -7.08
CA GLN A 39 -9.01 13.85 -6.88
C GLN A 39 -10.25 14.08 -6.01
N LYS A 40 -10.27 15.15 -5.20
CA LYS A 40 -11.39 15.49 -4.30
C LYS A 40 -12.70 15.79 -5.04
N SER A 41 -12.64 16.37 -6.23
CA SER A 41 -13.81 16.52 -7.10
C SER A 41 -13.90 15.26 -7.94
N GLY A 42 -14.82 14.37 -7.59
CA GLY A 42 -14.95 12.99 -8.11
C GLY A 42 -15.14 12.81 -9.63
N GLU A 43 -14.79 13.81 -10.45
CA GLU A 43 -15.03 13.76 -11.89
C GLU A 43 -13.84 13.37 -12.76
N ARG A 44 -12.55 13.67 -12.46
CA ARG A 44 -11.52 13.50 -13.51
C ARG A 44 -10.15 13.01 -13.02
N LYS A 45 -9.71 11.93 -13.67
CA LYS A 45 -8.42 11.21 -13.62
C LYS A 45 -8.08 10.51 -12.30
N LYS A 46 -8.37 9.20 -12.29
CA LYS A 46 -7.69 8.21 -11.47
C LYS A 46 -6.30 8.02 -12.06
N LEU A 47 -5.26 8.25 -11.27
CA LEU A 47 -3.92 7.86 -11.67
C LEU A 47 -3.64 6.50 -11.02
N GLU A 48 -3.46 5.48 -11.85
CA GLU A 48 -3.13 4.14 -11.40
C GLU A 48 -1.62 3.98 -11.24
N GLY A 49 -1.24 3.13 -10.30
CA GLY A 49 0.15 2.80 -10.06
C GLY A 49 0.28 1.64 -9.10
N ARG A 50 1.49 1.47 -8.60
CA ARG A 50 1.82 0.50 -7.55
C ARG A 50 2.79 1.09 -6.54
N ILE A 51 2.79 0.49 -5.36
CA ILE A 51 3.84 0.74 -4.36
C ILE A 51 5.17 0.16 -4.85
N ASP A 52 6.23 0.96 -4.74
CA ASP A 52 7.58 0.56 -5.12
C ASP A 52 8.60 1.05 -4.07
N GLY A 53 8.93 0.16 -3.14
CA GLY A 53 9.72 0.44 -1.95
C GLY A 53 9.04 1.49 -1.08
N LEU A 54 9.76 2.58 -0.81
CA LEU A 54 9.26 3.74 -0.07
C LEU A 54 8.52 4.76 -0.95
N PHE A 55 8.32 4.43 -2.23
CA PHE A 55 7.87 5.33 -3.27
C PHE A 55 6.71 4.70 -4.06
N TYR A 56 6.32 5.36 -5.15
CA TYR A 56 5.23 4.95 -6.02
C TYR A 56 5.70 4.90 -7.47
N ARG A 57 5.12 4.00 -8.24
CA ARG A 57 5.35 3.91 -9.68
C ARG A 57 4.02 4.02 -10.40
N CYS A 58 3.90 4.98 -11.30
CA CYS A 58 2.69 5.13 -12.10
C CYS A 58 2.63 4.07 -13.21
N SER A 59 1.42 3.62 -13.57
CA SER A 59 1.22 2.69 -14.69
C SER A 59 1.50 3.32 -16.05
N CYS A 60 1.43 4.65 -16.20
CA CYS A 60 1.66 5.30 -17.50
C CYS A 60 3.14 5.42 -17.89
N HIS A 61 4.07 5.28 -16.93
CA HIS A 61 5.51 5.27 -17.19
C HIS A 61 6.29 4.67 -16.01
N ASN A 62 7.38 3.95 -16.34
CA ASN A 62 8.20 3.19 -15.40
C ASN A 62 9.16 4.06 -14.57
N GLU A 63 8.74 5.23 -14.08
CA GLU A 63 9.50 6.04 -13.13
C GLU A 63 9.01 5.84 -11.69
N VAL A 64 9.96 5.67 -10.75
CA VAL A 64 9.70 5.64 -9.31
C VAL A 64 9.72 7.07 -8.77
N MET A 65 8.69 7.45 -8.02
CA MET A 65 8.49 8.83 -7.59
C MET A 65 7.88 8.96 -6.19
N SER A 66 8.15 10.08 -5.54
CA SER A 66 7.59 10.41 -4.22
C SER A 66 6.09 10.73 -4.29
N ALA A 67 5.41 10.72 -3.13
CA ALA A 67 4.00 11.11 -3.03
C ALA A 67 3.70 12.45 -3.70
N SER A 68 4.57 13.45 -3.48
CA SER A 68 4.43 14.78 -4.06
C SER A 68 4.60 14.76 -5.58
N LYS A 69 5.57 14.01 -6.12
CA LYS A 69 5.74 13.87 -7.57
C LYS A 69 4.57 13.10 -8.20
N PHE A 70 4.09 12.05 -7.55
CA PHE A 70 2.93 11.27 -7.99
C PHE A 70 1.65 12.11 -8.05
N GLU A 71 1.41 12.93 -7.04
CA GLU A 71 0.30 13.89 -7.01
C GLU A 71 0.41 14.94 -8.13
N LYS A 72 1.59 15.54 -8.32
CA LYS A 72 1.83 16.49 -9.42
C LYS A 72 1.59 15.85 -10.78
N HIS A 73 2.02 14.59 -10.93
CA HIS A 73 1.79 13.83 -12.15
C HIS A 73 0.29 13.57 -12.40
N ALA A 74 -0.51 13.40 -11.35
CA ALA A 74 -1.98 13.36 -11.44
C ALA A 74 -2.63 14.75 -11.72
N GLY A 75 -1.83 15.80 -11.94
CA GLY A 75 -2.31 17.17 -12.18
C GLY A 75 -2.82 17.88 -10.93
N CYS A 76 -2.44 17.39 -9.74
CA CYS A 76 -2.87 17.94 -8.46
C CYS A 76 -1.71 18.57 -7.68
N THR A 77 -2.05 19.43 -6.73
CA THR A 77 -1.16 19.85 -5.65
C THR A 77 -1.97 19.92 -4.36
N SER A 78 -1.45 19.36 -3.27
CA SER A 78 -2.04 19.43 -1.94
C SER A 78 -0.97 19.37 -0.87
N HIS A 79 -1.37 19.67 0.38
CA HIS A 79 -0.48 19.57 1.53
C HIS A 79 -0.40 18.15 2.12
N ASN A 80 -1.37 17.26 1.85
CA ASN A 80 -1.39 15.90 2.38
C ASN A 80 -1.65 14.88 1.26
N GLN A 81 -0.57 14.48 0.59
CA GLN A 81 -0.68 13.65 -0.62
C GLN A 81 -1.15 12.23 -0.31
N ASN A 82 -0.76 11.68 0.85
CA ASN A 82 -1.10 10.32 1.24
C ASN A 82 -2.59 10.14 1.60
N ASP A 83 -3.35 11.22 1.82
CA ASP A 83 -4.81 11.15 1.98
C ASP A 83 -5.52 10.74 0.69
N ARG A 84 -4.85 10.90 -0.46
CA ARG A 84 -5.43 10.73 -1.79
C ARG A 84 -4.90 9.51 -2.52
N ILE A 85 -3.90 8.83 -1.96
CA ILE A 85 -3.34 7.58 -2.51
C ILE A 85 -4.09 6.43 -1.84
N MET A 86 -4.95 5.78 -2.61
CA MET A 86 -5.83 4.70 -2.18
C MET A 86 -5.18 3.35 -2.47
N LEU A 87 -5.04 2.50 -1.46
CA LEU A 87 -4.65 1.11 -1.65
C LEU A 87 -5.86 0.33 -2.21
N TRP A 88 -5.65 -0.37 -3.33
CA TRP A 88 -6.69 -1.12 -4.06
C TRP A 88 -7.96 -0.29 -4.40
N GLY A 89 -7.85 1.04 -4.38
CA GLY A 89 -8.97 1.96 -4.62
C GLY A 89 -9.96 2.14 -3.47
N GLU A 90 -9.70 1.61 -2.28
CA GLU A 90 -10.70 1.54 -1.19
C GLU A 90 -10.42 2.44 0.00
N GLN A 91 -9.19 2.38 0.52
CA GLN A 91 -8.77 3.15 1.69
C GLN A 91 -7.48 3.89 1.38
N SER A 92 -7.39 5.14 1.85
CA SER A 92 -6.14 5.89 1.71
C SER A 92 -5.04 5.29 2.58
N LEU A 93 -3.78 5.42 2.16
CA LEU A 93 -2.64 5.00 2.99
C LEU A 93 -2.65 5.72 4.35
N HIS A 94 -3.13 6.97 4.39
CA HIS A 94 -3.34 7.68 5.65
C HIS A 94 -4.40 7.00 6.54
N ALA A 95 -5.55 6.61 5.99
CA ALA A 95 -6.62 5.94 6.74
C ALA A 95 -6.16 4.58 7.28
N ILE A 96 -5.39 3.81 6.50
CA ILE A 96 -4.80 2.55 6.95
C ILE A 96 -3.88 2.80 8.15
N VAL A 97 -2.98 3.78 8.06
CA VAL A 97 -2.10 4.13 9.18
C VAL A 97 -2.88 4.61 10.40
N ALA A 98 -3.96 5.37 10.22
CA ALA A 98 -4.82 5.81 11.32
C ALA A 98 -5.49 4.61 12.03
N TYR A 99 -5.96 3.63 11.26
CA TYR A 99 -6.48 2.37 11.82
C TYR A 99 -5.39 1.60 12.58
N LEU A 100 -4.21 1.41 11.99
CA LEU A 100 -3.11 0.72 12.66
C LEU A 100 -2.69 1.41 13.96
N LYS A 101 -2.72 2.74 14.03
CA LYS A 101 -2.44 3.50 15.27
C LYS A 101 -3.42 3.22 16.39
N SER A 102 -4.67 2.89 16.06
CA SER A 102 -5.69 2.55 17.06
C SER A 102 -5.47 1.17 17.69
N LEU A 103 -4.59 0.34 17.10
CA LEU A 103 -4.21 -0.96 17.63
C LEU A 103 -3.10 -0.81 18.69
N GLY A 104 -3.15 -1.67 19.70
CA GLY A 104 -2.34 -1.60 20.92
C GLY A 104 -0.90 -2.09 20.75
N SER A 105 -0.63 -3.00 19.81
CA SER A 105 0.71 -3.60 19.65
C SER A 105 1.14 -3.74 18.18
N ALA A 106 2.43 -4.07 17.97
CA ALA A 106 2.94 -4.35 16.63
C ALA A 106 2.39 -5.68 16.07
N GLU A 107 2.15 -6.66 16.94
CA GLU A 107 1.55 -7.94 16.57
C GLU A 107 0.11 -7.76 16.07
N GLU A 108 -0.69 -6.93 16.77
CA GLU A 108 -2.05 -6.58 16.32
C GLU A 108 -2.02 -5.86 14.96
N GLN A 109 -1.07 -4.95 14.77
CA GLN A 109 -0.89 -4.25 13.49
C GLN A 109 -0.51 -5.20 12.35
N LEU A 110 0.37 -6.16 12.61
CA LEU A 110 0.75 -7.17 11.62
C LEU A 110 -0.46 -8.04 11.25
N ALA A 111 -1.21 -8.53 12.24
CA ALA A 111 -2.41 -9.33 12.01
C ALA A 111 -3.43 -8.56 11.14
N ALA A 112 -3.68 -7.29 11.46
CA ALA A 112 -4.56 -6.43 10.68
C ALA A 112 -4.09 -6.24 9.22
N ILE A 113 -2.78 -6.08 8.99
CA ILE A 113 -2.21 -6.00 7.63
C ILE A 113 -2.46 -7.29 6.86
N LEU A 114 -2.20 -8.45 7.48
CA LEU A 114 -2.42 -9.75 6.83
C LEU A 114 -3.90 -9.98 6.50
N GLU A 115 -4.81 -9.56 7.38
CA GLU A 115 -6.26 -9.60 7.10
C GLU A 115 -6.66 -8.71 5.92
N LEU A 116 -6.10 -7.49 5.83
CA LEU A 116 -6.36 -6.60 4.69
C LEU A 116 -5.92 -7.25 3.37
N LYS A 117 -4.74 -7.89 3.36
CA LYS A 117 -4.24 -8.61 2.18
C LYS A 117 -5.13 -9.79 1.80
N LYS A 118 -5.51 -10.62 2.78
CA LYS A 118 -6.41 -11.75 2.55
C LYS A 118 -7.75 -11.30 1.97
N LYS A 119 -8.37 -10.27 2.55
CA LYS A 119 -9.63 -9.69 2.02
C LYS A 119 -9.49 -9.24 0.57
N ASN A 120 -8.35 -8.68 0.20
CA ASN A 120 -8.09 -8.29 -1.18
C ASN A 120 -7.96 -9.48 -2.14
N GLU A 121 -7.23 -10.52 -1.73
CA GLU A 121 -7.07 -11.76 -2.51
C GLU A 121 -8.43 -12.45 -2.74
N ASP A 122 -9.24 -12.59 -1.69
CA ASP A 122 -10.58 -13.18 -1.77
C ASP A 122 -11.49 -12.42 -2.77
N ARG A 123 -11.38 -11.09 -2.80
CA ARG A 123 -12.12 -10.25 -3.76
C ARG A 123 -11.62 -10.40 -5.19
N LYS A 124 -10.30 -10.48 -5.40
CA LYS A 124 -9.72 -10.71 -6.73
C LYS A 124 -10.18 -12.06 -7.28
N ALA A 125 -10.11 -13.12 -6.47
CA ALA A 125 -10.59 -14.44 -6.84
C ALA A 125 -12.08 -14.45 -7.22
N SER A 126 -12.90 -13.62 -6.56
CA SER A 126 -14.33 -13.48 -6.87
C SER A 126 -14.61 -12.72 -8.18
N ARG A 127 -13.69 -11.85 -8.65
CA ARG A 127 -13.85 -11.05 -9.87
C ARG A 127 -13.37 -11.77 -11.12
N ASP A 128 -12.37 -12.64 -11.01
CA ASP A 128 -11.83 -13.42 -12.14
C ASP A 128 -12.74 -14.60 -12.57
N GLN A 129 -13.83 -14.85 -11.84
CA GLN A 129 -14.82 -15.90 -12.13
C GLN A 129 -16.08 -15.39 -12.86
N GLY A 130 -16.16 -14.09 -13.20
CA GLY A 130 -17.31 -13.46 -13.87
C GLY A 130 -16.92 -12.77 -15.17
#